data_AF-A0A6P3XJ21-F1
#
_entry.id   AF-A0A6P3XJ21-F1
#
_cell.length_a   1.000
_cell.length_b   1.000
_cell.length_c   1.000
_cell.angle_alpha   90.00
_cell.angle_beta   90.00
_cell.angle_gamma   90.00
#
_symmetry.space_group_name_H-M   'P 1'
#
loop_
_entity.id
_entity.type
_entity.pdbx_description
1 polymer ?
#
loop_
_entity_poly.entity_id
_entity_poly.type
_entity_poly.pdbx_seq_one_letter_code
_entity_poly.pdbx_strand_id
1 'polypeptide(L)'
;MLKLLGNLGQYLKTSAIKTESTVFRMHNKLTPVLLLAASAILTATQYVGSPISCIVKGVPEHVVNTYCWIMSTFTMPDAYFRETGKEVAHPGVANDFGDFTGRKYYTYYQWVCFMLFFQALLCWIPQWLWNFWEGGLMETITMGLDQSMDTKENIEKKKNCLMEYLTLYMKRHTTYVYEYFACEFLCLVNMFGQIYLMNYFLGGEFFSYGTRVIQFSNMDQEKRVDPMVYVFPRMTKCIFHKYGPSGSIQTHDSLCLLPLNVFNEKAYIFFWFWYLLMAVLLVGLVMYRLMIIFAPGLRSRLLHMTAKRLPIEICESVNKKVNLGDWWILYNLAHNMDPAIYREFLTEFTKKMSNSSHTKMSV
;
A
#
# COMPACT_ATOMS: atom_id res chain seq x y z
N MET A 1 -7.21 13.65 18.24
CA MET A 1 -6.29 12.72 17.54
C MET A 1 -6.46 11.26 17.95
N LEU A 2 -6.49 10.92 19.26
CA LEU A 2 -6.70 9.54 19.74
C LEU A 2 -8.04 8.88 19.34
N LYS A 3 -9.15 9.64 19.26
CA LYS A 3 -10.45 9.11 18.77
C LYS A 3 -10.44 8.73 17.28
N LEU A 4 -9.60 9.38 16.46
CA LEU A 4 -9.42 9.03 15.04
C LEU A 4 -8.63 7.72 14.91
N LEU A 5 -7.59 7.53 15.73
CA LEU A 5 -6.82 6.28 15.81
C LEU A 5 -7.65 5.11 16.36
N GLY A 6 -8.58 5.36 17.28
CA GLY A 6 -9.52 4.34 17.78
C GLY A 6 -10.40 3.73 16.68
N ASN A 7 -10.77 4.52 15.66
CA ASN A 7 -11.51 4.02 14.50
C ASN A 7 -10.63 3.28 13.48
N LEU A 8 -9.30 3.51 13.45
CA LEU A 8 -8.39 2.72 12.62
C LEU A 8 -8.35 1.24 13.04
N GLY A 9 -8.55 0.96 14.33
CA GLY A 9 -8.69 -0.42 14.82
C GLY A 9 -9.89 -1.16 14.22
N GLN A 10 -10.97 -0.45 13.87
CA GLN A 10 -12.11 -1.03 13.13
C GLN A 10 -11.75 -1.31 11.66
N TYR A 11 -10.95 -0.45 11.01
CA TYR A 11 -10.47 -0.70 9.64
C TYR A 11 -9.51 -1.88 9.53
N LEU A 12 -8.74 -2.16 10.61
CA LEU A 12 -7.88 -3.34 10.72
C LEU A 12 -8.62 -4.58 11.24
N LYS A 13 -9.87 -4.44 11.68
CA LYS A 13 -10.66 -5.57 12.17
C LYS A 13 -10.89 -6.53 11.01
N THR A 14 -10.54 -7.79 11.23
CA THR A 14 -10.77 -8.83 10.22
C THR A 14 -12.28 -9.02 10.09
N SER A 15 -12.81 -8.92 8.87
CA SER A 15 -14.22 -9.24 8.58
C SER A 15 -14.51 -10.69 9.02
N ALA A 16 -15.73 -10.94 9.50
CA ALA A 16 -16.14 -12.28 9.92
C ALA A 16 -16.01 -13.30 8.78
N ILE A 17 -16.24 -12.84 7.54
CA ILE A 17 -16.12 -13.62 6.32
C ILE A 17 -14.84 -13.21 5.58
N LYS A 18 -14.02 -14.19 5.22
CA LYS A 18 -12.80 -14.03 4.44
C LYS A 18 -13.12 -14.15 2.95
N THR A 19 -13.30 -13.02 2.31
CA THR A 19 -13.45 -12.93 0.84
C THR A 19 -12.13 -12.61 0.14
N GLU A 20 -11.14 -12.08 0.89
CA GLU A 20 -9.90 -11.52 0.35
C GLU A 20 -8.66 -12.35 0.72
N SER A 21 -7.68 -12.39 -0.19
CA SER A 21 -6.34 -12.87 0.10
C SER A 21 -5.60 -11.94 1.08
N THR A 22 -4.68 -12.51 1.88
CA THR A 22 -3.95 -11.72 2.88
C THR A 22 -3.09 -10.63 2.24
N VAL A 23 -2.49 -10.91 1.08
CA VAL A 23 -1.67 -9.95 0.32
C VAL A 23 -2.54 -8.80 -0.22
N PHE A 24 -3.72 -9.10 -0.77
CA PHE A 24 -4.67 -8.07 -1.22
C PHE A 24 -5.06 -7.14 -0.06
N ARG A 25 -5.30 -7.70 1.13
CA ARG A 25 -5.58 -6.92 2.35
C ARG A 25 -4.41 -6.06 2.79
N MET A 26 -3.17 -6.56 2.72
CA MET A 26 -1.96 -5.79 3.04
C MET A 26 -1.79 -4.60 2.07
N HIS A 27 -2.08 -4.79 0.78
CA HIS A 27 -2.05 -3.69 -0.18
C HIS A 27 -3.16 -2.68 0.06
N ASN A 28 -4.42 -3.10 0.12
CA ASN A 28 -5.55 -2.15 0.08
C ASN A 28 -6.02 -1.62 1.44
N LYS A 29 -5.64 -2.25 2.56
CA LYS A 29 -6.00 -1.77 3.91
C LYS A 29 -4.78 -1.28 4.66
N LEU A 30 -3.75 -2.12 4.78
CA LEU A 30 -2.57 -1.78 5.58
C LEU A 30 -1.71 -0.67 4.94
N THR A 31 -1.46 -0.72 3.62
CA THR A 31 -0.62 0.29 2.97
C THR A 31 -1.24 1.71 3.00
N PRO A 32 -2.53 1.92 2.66
CA PRO A 32 -3.18 3.21 2.86
C PRO A 32 -3.14 3.70 4.31
N VAL A 33 -3.33 2.81 5.29
CA VAL A 33 -3.25 3.17 6.72
C VAL A 33 -1.85 3.68 7.07
N LEU A 34 -0.79 3.01 6.62
CA LEU A 34 0.59 3.46 6.83
C LEU A 34 0.85 4.81 6.17
N LEU A 35 0.38 5.00 4.93
CA LEU A 35 0.52 6.25 4.19
C LEU A 35 -0.25 7.41 4.85
N LEU A 36 -1.48 7.18 5.28
CA LEU A 36 -2.29 8.17 6.00
C LEU A 36 -1.68 8.50 7.37
N ALA A 37 -1.15 7.52 8.09
CA ALA A 37 -0.44 7.75 9.34
C ALA A 37 0.79 8.63 9.13
N ALA A 38 1.62 8.33 8.13
CA ALA A 38 2.77 9.15 7.79
C ALA A 38 2.36 10.57 7.35
N SER A 39 1.33 10.69 6.49
CA SER A 39 0.77 11.99 6.08
C SER A 39 0.27 12.80 7.26
N ALA A 40 -0.41 12.17 8.23
CA ALA A 40 -0.90 12.84 9.43
C ALA A 40 0.25 13.31 10.35
N ILE A 41 1.30 12.49 10.52
CA ILE A 41 2.49 12.86 11.30
C ILE A 41 3.19 14.06 10.67
N LEU A 42 3.41 14.04 9.35
CA LEU A 42 4.07 15.14 8.64
C LEU A 42 3.24 16.43 8.69
N THR A 43 1.94 16.32 8.49
CA THR A 43 1.00 17.44 8.66
C THR A 43 1.09 18.01 10.07
N ALA A 44 1.11 17.17 11.11
CA ALA A 44 1.25 17.63 12.49
C ALA A 44 2.57 18.39 12.70
N THR A 45 3.69 17.89 12.17
CA THR A 45 4.98 18.58 12.27
C THR A 45 5.03 19.89 11.47
N GLN A 46 4.28 19.99 10.38
CA GLN A 46 4.25 21.17 9.51
C GLN A 46 3.39 22.31 10.06
N TYR A 47 2.26 21.99 10.70
CA TYR A 47 1.30 23.01 11.19
C TYR A 47 1.41 23.29 12.69
N VAL A 48 1.82 22.31 13.51
CA VAL A 48 1.95 22.46 14.98
C VAL A 48 3.40 22.70 15.38
N GLY A 49 4.36 22.18 14.61
CA GLY A 49 5.78 22.39 14.84
C GLY A 49 6.34 23.62 14.11
N SER A 50 7.64 23.85 14.27
CA SER A 50 8.42 24.78 13.44
C SER A 50 9.01 24.02 12.25
N PRO A 51 8.43 24.10 11.04
CA PRO A 51 8.90 23.33 9.88
C PRO A 51 10.30 23.77 9.42
N ILE A 52 10.66 25.02 9.69
CA ILE A 52 11.95 25.62 9.39
C ILE A 52 12.35 26.59 10.52
N SER A 53 13.63 26.65 10.86
CA SER A 53 14.20 27.63 11.78
C SER A 53 15.46 28.23 11.17
N CYS A 54 15.44 29.54 10.91
CA CYS A 54 16.50 30.27 10.23
C CYS A 54 17.24 31.21 11.19
N ILE A 55 18.56 31.23 11.08
CA ILE A 55 19.41 32.14 11.85
C ILE A 55 19.46 33.48 11.12
N VAL A 56 18.93 34.53 11.75
CA VAL A 56 18.95 35.90 11.21
C VAL A 56 19.23 36.93 12.30
N LYS A 57 19.94 38.03 11.95
CA LYS A 57 20.17 39.19 12.81
C LYS A 57 19.48 40.43 12.23
N GLY A 58 18.81 41.21 13.08
CA GLY A 58 18.23 42.52 12.71
C GLY A 58 16.84 42.49 12.05
N VAL A 59 16.22 41.31 11.93
CA VAL A 59 14.84 41.11 11.45
C VAL A 59 14.15 40.11 12.38
N PRO A 60 12.84 40.26 12.67
CA PRO A 60 12.09 39.27 13.45
C PRO A 60 12.17 37.88 12.81
N GLU A 61 12.56 36.88 13.59
CA GLU A 61 12.81 35.51 13.11
C GLU A 61 11.57 34.90 12.44
N HIS A 62 10.37 35.11 13.00
CA HIS A 62 9.13 34.60 12.42
C HIS A 62 8.93 35.07 10.96
N VAL A 63 9.24 36.32 10.64
CA VAL A 63 9.03 36.85 9.28
C VAL A 63 9.94 36.13 8.28
N VAL A 64 11.19 35.91 8.67
CA VAL A 64 12.18 35.21 7.85
C VAL A 64 11.82 33.73 7.74
N ASN A 65 11.45 33.08 8.85
CA ASN A 65 11.01 31.68 8.84
C ASN A 65 9.80 31.48 7.93
N THR A 66 8.78 32.34 8.00
CA THR A 66 7.61 32.27 7.10
C THR A 66 7.98 32.53 5.65
N TYR A 67 8.80 33.55 5.39
CA TYR A 67 9.26 33.86 4.03
C TYR A 67 10.05 32.70 3.43
N CYS A 68 11.06 32.18 4.14
CA CYS A 68 11.89 31.06 3.71
C CYS A 68 11.17 29.72 3.72
N TRP A 69 10.03 29.61 4.40
CA TRP A 69 9.16 28.46 4.27
C TRP A 69 8.33 28.51 2.98
N ILE A 70 7.73 29.67 2.68
CA ILE A 70 6.87 29.87 1.50
C ILE A 70 7.72 29.92 0.23
N MET A 71 8.81 30.70 0.26
CA MET A 71 9.81 30.77 -0.78
C MET A 71 10.72 29.54 -0.68
N SER A 72 11.12 29.01 -1.84
CA SER A 72 12.01 27.86 -1.89
C SER A 72 13.35 28.14 -1.22
N THR A 73 13.85 27.17 -0.47
CA THR A 73 15.24 27.14 -0.01
C THR A 73 16.13 26.46 -1.05
N PHE A 74 17.44 26.71 -0.99
CA PHE A 74 18.38 26.08 -1.92
C PHE A 74 19.65 25.57 -1.24
N THR A 75 20.32 24.64 -1.91
CA THR A 75 21.68 24.19 -1.57
C THR A 75 22.59 24.33 -2.77
N MET A 76 23.89 24.40 -2.53
CA MET A 76 24.93 24.41 -3.56
C MET A 76 25.46 22.97 -3.77
N PRO A 77 25.23 22.32 -4.92
CA PRO A 77 25.68 20.95 -5.20
C PRO A 77 27.20 20.75 -5.07
N ASP A 78 28.00 21.74 -5.49
CA ASP A 78 29.45 21.72 -5.37
C ASP A 78 29.91 21.70 -3.89
N ALA A 79 29.15 22.35 -3.00
CA ALA A 79 29.45 22.39 -1.58
C ALA A 79 29.27 21.06 -0.84
N TYR A 80 28.77 20.01 -1.50
CA TYR A 80 28.72 18.66 -0.92
C TYR A 80 30.06 17.93 -0.98
N PHE A 81 30.95 18.31 -1.90
CA PHE A 81 32.25 17.65 -2.11
C PHE A 81 33.41 18.32 -1.36
N ARG A 82 33.14 19.47 -0.73
CA ARG A 82 34.13 20.30 -0.01
C ARG A 82 34.28 19.86 1.45
N GLU A 83 35.46 20.08 2.05
CA GLU A 83 35.72 19.67 3.44
C GLU A 83 34.92 20.51 4.44
N THR A 84 34.12 19.84 5.27
CA THR A 84 33.34 20.46 6.34
C THR A 84 34.23 20.99 7.46
N GLY A 85 33.91 22.18 7.97
CA GLY A 85 34.67 22.83 9.05
C GLY A 85 35.91 23.60 8.60
N LYS A 86 36.38 23.41 7.36
CA LYS A 86 37.43 24.24 6.74
C LYS A 86 36.90 25.10 5.59
N GLU A 87 36.29 24.47 4.59
CA GLU A 87 35.87 25.14 3.35
C GLU A 87 34.39 25.50 3.37
N VAL A 88 33.56 24.71 4.06
CA VAL A 88 32.11 24.91 4.20
C VAL A 88 31.65 24.66 5.63
N ALA A 89 30.64 25.42 6.07
CA ALA A 89 30.06 25.27 7.41
C ALA A 89 29.27 23.96 7.55
N HIS A 90 28.63 23.51 6.48
CA HIS A 90 27.88 22.26 6.41
C HIS A 90 27.80 21.76 4.95
N PRO A 91 27.67 20.45 4.69
CA PRO A 91 27.48 19.95 3.32
C PRO A 91 26.29 20.63 2.63
N GLY A 92 26.50 21.09 1.40
CA GLY A 92 25.49 21.77 0.60
C GLY A 92 25.28 23.26 0.92
N VAL A 93 25.95 23.79 1.95
CA VAL A 93 25.85 25.20 2.36
C VAL A 93 27.15 25.93 2.02
N ALA A 94 27.12 26.73 0.97
CA ALA A 94 28.20 27.63 0.60
C ALA A 94 27.67 28.98 0.13
N ASN A 95 28.54 29.97 0.06
CA ASN A 95 28.25 31.21 -0.64
C ASN A 95 28.14 30.95 -2.14
N ASP A 96 27.20 31.65 -2.75
CA ASP A 96 26.81 31.50 -4.15
C ASP A 96 27.68 32.35 -5.09
N PHE A 97 28.52 33.27 -4.59
CA PHE A 97 29.45 34.12 -5.36
C PHE A 97 28.85 34.77 -6.63
N GLY A 98 27.53 34.98 -6.67
CA GLY A 98 26.83 35.50 -7.85
C GLY A 98 26.52 34.46 -8.95
N ASP A 99 26.85 33.19 -8.75
CA ASP A 99 26.44 32.09 -9.61
C ASP A 99 25.04 31.58 -9.24
N PHE A 100 24.04 32.13 -9.94
CA PHE A 100 22.64 31.74 -9.79
C PHE A 100 22.32 30.38 -10.43
N THR A 101 23.17 29.89 -11.35
CA THR A 101 22.93 28.66 -12.11
C THR A 101 23.29 27.40 -11.33
N GLY A 102 24.23 27.51 -10.39
CA GLY A 102 24.63 26.41 -9.51
C GLY A 102 23.66 26.11 -8.36
N ARG A 103 22.50 26.78 -8.25
CA ARG A 103 21.58 26.60 -7.11
C ARG A 103 20.58 25.48 -7.36
N LYS A 104 20.50 24.52 -6.42
CA LYS A 104 19.44 23.51 -6.40
C LYS A 104 18.35 23.90 -5.42
N TYR A 105 17.15 24.19 -5.92
CA TYR A 105 16.00 24.59 -5.13
C TYR A 105 15.19 23.38 -4.66
N TYR A 106 14.67 23.46 -3.44
CA TYR A 106 13.82 22.46 -2.82
C TYR A 106 12.44 23.05 -2.54
N THR A 107 11.41 22.54 -3.23
CA THR A 107 10.00 22.97 -3.03
C THR A 107 9.08 21.82 -2.68
N TYR A 108 9.51 20.57 -2.91
CA TYR A 108 8.66 19.40 -2.78
C TYR A 108 8.21 19.13 -1.34
N TYR A 109 8.95 19.57 -0.31
CA TYR A 109 8.67 19.26 1.09
C TYR A 109 7.31 19.77 1.57
N GLN A 110 6.81 20.87 0.99
CA GLN A 110 5.47 21.39 1.26
C GLN A 110 4.36 20.46 0.74
N TRP A 111 4.66 19.65 -0.28
CA TRP A 111 3.73 18.79 -1.00
C TRP A 111 3.75 17.34 -0.54
N VAL A 112 4.75 16.94 0.26
CA VAL A 112 4.93 15.54 0.72
C VAL A 112 3.67 15.01 1.40
N CYS A 113 3.05 15.77 2.29
CA CYS A 113 1.87 15.32 3.03
C CYS A 113 0.67 15.03 2.10
N PHE A 114 0.41 15.92 1.13
CA PHE A 114 -0.62 15.73 0.11
C PHE A 114 -0.30 14.57 -0.81
N MET A 115 0.98 14.40 -1.14
CA MET A 115 1.45 13.31 -1.97
C MET A 115 1.14 11.96 -1.34
N LEU A 116 1.55 11.75 -0.08
CA LEU A 116 1.28 10.52 0.67
C LEU A 116 -0.23 10.27 0.84
N PHE A 117 -1.02 11.32 1.04
CA PHE A 117 -2.48 11.22 1.10
C PHE A 117 -3.09 10.74 -0.23
N PHE A 118 -2.66 11.32 -1.35
CA PHE A 118 -3.12 10.90 -2.67
C PHE A 118 -2.70 9.46 -2.99
N GLN A 119 -1.48 9.07 -2.63
CA GLN A 119 -1.01 7.69 -2.75
C GLN A 119 -1.88 6.71 -1.95
N ALA A 120 -2.31 7.09 -0.75
CA ALA A 120 -3.21 6.27 0.06
C ALA A 120 -4.57 6.06 -0.63
N LEU A 121 -5.12 7.11 -1.26
CA LEU A 121 -6.37 7.01 -2.04
C LEU A 121 -6.20 6.08 -3.24
N LEU A 122 -5.10 6.21 -3.98
CA LEU A 122 -4.81 5.33 -5.10
C LEU A 122 -4.76 3.86 -4.67
N CYS A 123 -4.07 3.54 -3.57
CA CYS A 123 -4.01 2.18 -3.03
C CYS A 123 -5.37 1.63 -2.53
N TRP A 124 -6.38 2.49 -2.33
CA TRP A 124 -7.72 2.05 -1.92
C TRP A 124 -8.62 1.69 -3.13
N ILE A 125 -8.28 2.15 -4.34
CA ILE A 125 -9.08 1.93 -5.56
C ILE A 125 -9.38 0.46 -5.85
N PRO A 126 -8.42 -0.49 -5.78
CA PRO A 126 -8.70 -1.89 -6.12
C PRO A 126 -9.71 -2.53 -5.16
N GLN A 127 -9.71 -2.16 -3.88
CA GLN A 127 -10.69 -2.62 -2.91
C GLN A 127 -12.07 -2.04 -3.18
N TRP A 128 -12.14 -0.74 -3.47
CA TRP A 128 -13.42 -0.11 -3.82
C TRP A 128 -14.04 -0.79 -5.05
N LEU A 129 -13.24 -1.09 -6.07
CA LEU A 129 -13.66 -1.79 -7.26
C LEU A 129 -14.13 -3.23 -6.95
N TRP A 130 -13.39 -3.96 -6.13
CA TRP A 130 -13.78 -5.31 -5.70
C TRP A 130 -15.11 -5.30 -4.94
N ASN A 131 -15.28 -4.39 -3.97
CA ASN A 131 -16.53 -4.30 -3.20
C ASN A 131 -17.73 -3.98 -4.10
N PHE A 132 -17.53 -3.16 -5.13
CA PHE A 132 -18.55 -2.83 -6.11
C PHE A 132 -18.95 -4.05 -6.97
N TRP A 133 -17.98 -4.86 -7.39
CA TRP A 133 -18.24 -6.07 -8.19
C TRP A 133 -18.75 -7.26 -7.36
N GLU A 134 -18.24 -7.47 -6.15
CA GLU A 134 -18.62 -8.59 -5.28
C GLU A 134 -20.09 -8.52 -4.86
N GLY A 135 -20.61 -7.31 -4.62
CA GLY A 135 -22.03 -7.09 -4.32
C GLY A 135 -22.58 -7.86 -3.10
N GLY A 136 -21.71 -8.30 -2.19
CA GLY A 136 -22.10 -9.09 -1.01
C GLY A 136 -22.46 -10.55 -1.29
N LEU A 137 -22.07 -11.10 -2.44
CA LEU A 137 -22.40 -12.47 -2.84
C LEU A 137 -21.91 -13.50 -1.82
N MET A 138 -20.62 -13.45 -1.45
CA MET A 138 -20.04 -14.43 -0.53
C MET A 138 -20.66 -14.34 0.86
N GLU A 139 -20.99 -13.13 1.32
CA GLU A 139 -21.68 -12.90 2.59
C GLU A 139 -23.08 -13.52 2.59
N THR A 140 -23.83 -13.35 1.50
CA THR A 140 -25.18 -13.92 1.33
C THR A 140 -25.15 -15.45 1.29
N ILE A 141 -24.20 -16.03 0.54
CA ILE A 141 -24.07 -17.48 0.35
C ILE A 141 -23.59 -18.18 1.64
N THR A 142 -22.76 -17.51 2.44
CA THR A 142 -22.21 -18.06 3.68
C THR A 142 -23.16 -17.87 4.88
N MET A 143 -24.13 -16.96 4.79
CA MET A 143 -24.92 -16.41 5.90
C MET A 143 -25.39 -17.47 6.92
N GLY A 144 -24.69 -17.54 8.06
CA GLY A 144 -25.01 -18.41 9.19
C GLY A 144 -24.63 -19.88 9.03
N LEU A 145 -23.80 -20.25 8.05
CA LEU A 145 -23.11 -21.56 7.96
C LEU A 145 -21.68 -21.53 8.55
N ASP A 146 -21.23 -20.36 9.01
CA ASP A 146 -19.99 -20.14 9.77
C ASP A 146 -20.14 -20.54 11.25
N GLN A 147 -21.38 -20.53 11.78
CA GLN A 147 -21.70 -20.83 13.18
C GLN A 147 -22.33 -22.22 13.32
N SER A 148 -21.64 -23.14 14.00
CA SER A 148 -22.12 -24.50 14.27
C SER A 148 -23.16 -24.60 15.40
N MET A 149 -23.49 -23.49 16.06
CA MET A 149 -24.41 -23.45 17.21
C MET A 149 -25.89 -23.25 16.83
N ASP A 150 -26.23 -23.29 15.54
CA ASP A 150 -27.59 -23.15 15.05
C ASP A 150 -28.35 -24.50 15.10
N THR A 151 -29.70 -24.47 15.07
CA THR A 151 -30.50 -25.71 15.09
C THR A 151 -30.21 -26.55 13.86
N LYS A 152 -30.01 -27.88 14.00
CA LYS A 152 -29.70 -28.80 12.89
C LYS A 152 -30.65 -28.64 11.69
N GLU A 153 -31.93 -28.44 11.95
CA GLU A 153 -32.96 -28.22 10.92
C GLU A 153 -32.73 -26.91 10.13
N ASN A 154 -32.26 -25.85 10.78
CA ASN A 154 -31.97 -24.57 10.16
C ASN A 154 -30.70 -24.65 9.28
N ILE A 155 -29.67 -25.35 9.75
CA ILE A 155 -28.45 -25.63 8.99
C ILE A 155 -28.79 -26.42 7.72
N GLU A 156 -29.65 -27.42 7.83
CA GLU A 156 -30.06 -28.24 6.69
C GLU A 156 -30.87 -27.45 5.65
N LYS A 157 -31.77 -26.57 6.09
CA LYS A 157 -32.50 -25.63 5.21
C LYS A 157 -31.54 -24.69 4.48
N LYS A 158 -30.60 -24.07 5.20
CA LYS A 158 -29.58 -23.17 4.61
C LYS A 158 -28.67 -23.90 3.62
N LYS A 159 -28.21 -25.11 3.96
CA LYS A 159 -27.42 -26.01 3.10
C LYS A 159 -28.17 -26.36 1.81
N ASN A 160 -29.46 -26.69 1.92
CA ASN A 160 -30.30 -27.02 0.76
C ASN A 160 -30.51 -25.81 -0.16
N CYS A 161 -30.77 -24.63 0.41
CA CYS A 161 -30.87 -23.38 -0.35
C CYS A 161 -29.56 -23.06 -1.10
N LEU A 162 -28.41 -23.23 -0.42
CA LEU A 162 -27.09 -23.07 -1.03
C LEU A 162 -26.87 -24.04 -2.20
N MET A 163 -27.23 -25.31 -2.03
CA MET A 163 -27.12 -26.32 -3.09
C MET A 163 -28.00 -25.98 -4.30
N GLU A 164 -29.23 -25.52 -4.06
CA GLU A 164 -30.16 -25.13 -5.11
C GLU A 164 -29.63 -23.91 -5.89
N TYR A 165 -29.16 -22.89 -5.17
CA TYR A 165 -28.51 -21.73 -5.76
C TYR A 165 -27.34 -22.11 -6.65
N LEU A 166 -26.38 -22.90 -6.14
CA LEU A 166 -25.20 -23.28 -6.91
C LEU A 166 -25.58 -24.10 -8.14
N THR A 167 -26.57 -25.00 -8.03
CA THR A 167 -27.04 -25.81 -9.17
C THR A 167 -27.70 -24.94 -10.26
N LEU A 168 -28.48 -23.93 -9.87
CA LEU A 168 -29.16 -23.00 -10.79
C LEU A 168 -28.19 -22.04 -11.49
N TYR A 169 -27.15 -21.60 -10.81
CA TYR A 169 -26.19 -20.59 -11.31
C TYR A 169 -24.83 -21.17 -11.75
N MET A 170 -24.72 -22.51 -11.84
CA MET A 170 -23.52 -23.20 -12.35
C MET A 170 -23.02 -22.58 -13.66
N LYS A 171 -21.69 -22.50 -13.80
CA LYS A 171 -20.94 -21.94 -14.93
C LYS A 171 -21.03 -20.43 -15.12
N ARG A 172 -21.94 -19.73 -14.44
CA ARG A 172 -22.11 -18.28 -14.54
C ARG A 172 -21.16 -17.49 -13.64
N HIS A 173 -20.47 -18.16 -12.71
CA HIS A 173 -19.51 -17.54 -11.78
C HIS A 173 -18.13 -17.28 -12.37
N THR A 174 -17.94 -17.51 -13.67
CA THR A 174 -16.65 -17.30 -14.34
C THR A 174 -16.24 -15.82 -14.32
N THR A 175 -17.19 -14.91 -14.54
CA THR A 175 -16.94 -13.45 -14.49
C THR A 175 -16.46 -12.99 -13.12
N TYR A 176 -17.10 -13.48 -12.04
CA TYR A 176 -16.75 -13.15 -10.65
C TYR A 176 -15.27 -13.44 -10.33
N VAL A 177 -14.74 -14.56 -10.81
CA VAL A 177 -13.32 -14.93 -10.58
C VAL A 177 -12.37 -14.06 -11.36
N TYR A 178 -12.69 -13.76 -12.62
CA TYR A 178 -11.85 -12.88 -13.43
C TYR A 178 -11.87 -11.44 -12.93
N GLU A 179 -13.01 -10.94 -12.44
CA GLU A 179 -13.12 -9.65 -11.75
C GLU A 179 -12.22 -9.62 -10.50
N TYR A 180 -12.24 -10.68 -9.68
CA TYR A 180 -11.36 -10.79 -8.51
C TYR A 180 -9.88 -10.78 -8.89
N PHE A 181 -9.47 -11.62 -9.84
CA PHE A 181 -8.07 -11.69 -10.28
C PHE A 181 -7.64 -10.41 -11.01
N ALA A 182 -8.54 -9.72 -11.69
CA ALA A 182 -8.27 -8.41 -12.28
C ALA A 182 -8.01 -7.36 -11.20
N CYS A 183 -8.75 -7.37 -10.08
CA CYS A 183 -8.46 -6.51 -8.93
C CYS A 183 -7.10 -6.82 -8.29
N GLU A 184 -6.72 -8.10 -8.14
CA GLU A 184 -5.39 -8.48 -7.65
C GLU A 184 -4.27 -8.03 -8.60
N PHE A 185 -4.48 -8.15 -9.93
CA PHE A 185 -3.55 -7.63 -10.92
C PHE A 185 -3.47 -6.09 -10.90
N LEU A 186 -4.60 -5.41 -10.72
CA LEU A 186 -4.65 -3.96 -10.58
C LEU A 186 -3.86 -3.48 -9.35
N CYS A 187 -3.83 -4.24 -8.26
CA CYS A 187 -2.96 -3.95 -7.11
C CYS A 187 -1.47 -3.97 -7.49
N LEU A 188 -1.05 -4.92 -8.35
CA LEU A 188 0.33 -4.97 -8.84
C LEU A 188 0.67 -3.76 -9.70
N VAL A 189 -0.22 -3.40 -10.64
CA VAL A 189 -0.07 -2.20 -11.49
C VAL A 189 -0.01 -0.94 -10.62
N ASN A 190 -0.89 -0.84 -9.62
CA ASN A 190 -0.91 0.25 -8.67
C ASN A 190 0.42 0.34 -7.92
N MET A 191 0.92 -0.76 -7.37
CA MET A 191 2.19 -0.80 -6.64
C MET A 191 3.37 -0.28 -7.48
N PHE A 192 3.50 -0.71 -8.74
CA PHE A 192 4.52 -0.17 -9.63
C PHE A 192 4.30 1.32 -9.92
N GLY A 193 3.04 1.73 -10.11
CA GLY A 193 2.65 3.13 -10.21
C GLY A 193 3.08 3.96 -8.99
N GLN A 194 2.91 3.44 -7.77
CA GLN A 194 3.33 4.11 -6.53
C GLN A 194 4.83 4.32 -6.46
N ILE A 195 5.61 3.29 -6.81
CA ILE A 195 7.08 3.38 -6.81
C ILE A 195 7.54 4.38 -7.88
N TYR A 196 6.99 4.32 -9.10
CA TYR A 196 7.30 5.26 -10.16
C TYR A 196 6.95 6.70 -9.77
N LEU A 197 5.77 6.90 -9.19
CA LEU A 197 5.28 8.19 -8.75
C LEU A 197 6.17 8.77 -7.65
N MET A 198 6.65 7.94 -6.72
CA MET A 198 7.60 8.35 -5.69
C MET A 198 8.96 8.72 -6.28
N ASN A 199 9.41 7.98 -7.30
CA ASN A 199 10.63 8.28 -8.02
C ASN A 199 10.56 9.60 -8.78
N TYR A 200 9.45 9.85 -9.48
CA TYR A 200 9.22 11.12 -10.16
C TYR A 200 9.18 12.29 -9.17
N PHE A 201 8.48 12.14 -8.05
CA PHE A 201 8.37 13.17 -7.02
C PHE A 201 9.72 13.57 -6.40
N LEU A 202 10.64 12.62 -6.23
CA LEU A 202 12.00 12.86 -5.70
C LEU A 202 13.05 13.15 -6.78
N GLY A 203 12.64 13.38 -8.03
CA GLY A 203 13.56 13.73 -9.12
C GLY A 203 14.46 12.58 -9.60
N GLY A 204 14.00 11.33 -9.50
CA GLY A 204 14.69 10.15 -10.03
C GLY A 204 15.55 9.37 -9.05
N GLU A 205 15.62 9.80 -7.79
CA GLU A 205 16.54 9.23 -6.79
C GLU A 205 15.93 8.08 -5.97
N PHE A 206 14.61 7.87 -6.03
CA PHE A 206 13.90 6.93 -5.16
C PHE A 206 14.27 5.47 -5.43
N PHE A 207 14.44 5.06 -6.69
CA PHE A 207 14.73 3.64 -7.00
C PHE A 207 15.98 3.13 -6.30
N SER A 208 17.03 3.93 -6.31
CA SER A 208 18.31 3.64 -5.67
C SER A 208 18.39 4.06 -4.20
N TYR A 209 17.32 4.61 -3.64
CA TYR A 209 17.34 5.17 -2.29
C TYR A 209 17.68 4.12 -1.25
N GLY A 210 16.91 3.03 -1.15
CA GLY A 210 17.16 1.99 -0.15
C GLY A 210 18.47 1.23 -0.32
N THR A 211 18.92 1.00 -1.55
CA THR A 211 20.22 0.33 -1.79
C THR A 211 21.40 1.18 -1.32
N ARG A 212 21.37 2.50 -1.58
CA ARG A 212 22.37 3.44 -1.07
C ARG A 212 22.35 3.48 0.47
N VAL A 213 21.17 3.48 1.09
CA VAL A 213 21.06 3.48 2.57
C VAL A 213 21.76 2.28 3.21
N ILE A 214 21.57 1.08 2.66
CA ILE A 214 22.23 -0.13 3.17
C ILE A 214 23.76 -0.01 3.04
N GLN A 215 24.24 0.49 1.89
CA GLN A 215 25.68 0.64 1.62
C GLN A 215 26.36 1.62 2.58
N PHE A 216 25.68 2.72 2.92
CA PHE A 216 26.24 3.75 3.81
C PHE A 216 25.92 3.51 5.30
N SER A 217 25.03 2.57 5.63
CA SER A 217 24.55 2.29 7.00
C SER A 217 25.66 2.13 8.04
N ASN A 218 26.84 1.65 7.65
CA ASN A 218 27.96 1.35 8.56
C ASN A 218 28.95 2.52 8.76
N MET A 219 28.75 3.67 8.10
CA MET A 219 29.61 4.85 8.25
C MET A 219 29.08 5.82 9.31
N ASP A 220 29.99 6.46 10.05
CA ASP A 220 29.68 7.49 11.06
C ASP A 220 28.92 8.68 10.44
N GLN A 221 27.91 9.17 11.16
CA GLN A 221 26.94 10.16 10.69
C GLN A 221 27.55 11.54 10.35
N GLU A 222 28.72 11.88 10.92
CA GLU A 222 29.41 13.17 10.69
C GLU A 222 30.30 13.19 9.43
N LYS A 223 30.76 12.02 8.95
CA LYS A 223 31.62 11.89 7.76
C LYS A 223 30.86 11.46 6.50
N ARG A 224 29.55 11.25 6.64
CA ARG A 224 28.68 10.84 5.55
C ARG A 224 28.34 12.02 4.65
N VAL A 225 28.94 12.04 3.47
CA VAL A 225 28.30 12.67 2.30
C VAL A 225 27.26 11.69 1.78
N ASP A 226 26.21 11.48 2.57
CA ASP A 226 25.14 10.57 2.18
C ASP A 226 24.42 11.16 0.96
N PRO A 227 24.19 10.37 -0.11
CA PRO A 227 23.30 10.76 -1.20
C PRO A 227 21.88 11.15 -0.71
N MET A 228 21.53 10.77 0.51
CA MET A 228 20.31 11.19 1.20
C MET A 228 20.26 12.68 1.51
N VAL A 229 21.36 13.32 1.89
CA VAL A 229 21.36 14.76 2.21
C VAL A 229 21.07 15.57 0.94
N TYR A 230 21.48 15.05 -0.22
CA TYR A 230 21.17 15.68 -1.51
C TYR A 230 19.68 15.63 -1.87
N VAL A 231 18.95 14.60 -1.40
CA VAL A 231 17.50 14.49 -1.59
C VAL A 231 16.78 15.26 -0.49
N PHE A 232 17.08 15.00 0.78
CA PHE A 232 16.45 15.60 1.98
C PHE A 232 17.48 16.38 2.82
N PRO A 233 17.88 17.60 2.42
CA PRO A 233 18.84 18.39 3.18
C PRO A 233 18.26 18.82 4.52
N ARG A 234 19.03 18.65 5.60
CA ARG A 234 18.66 19.13 6.95
C ARG A 234 19.02 20.60 7.18
N MET A 235 19.90 21.14 6.32
CA MET A 235 20.34 22.53 6.32
C MET A 235 20.30 23.10 4.90
N THR A 236 19.77 24.31 4.75
CA THR A 236 19.64 24.99 3.46
C THR A 236 19.91 26.49 3.60
N LYS A 237 20.23 27.16 2.49
CA LYS A 237 20.35 28.62 2.42
C LYS A 237 19.03 29.25 1.95
N CYS A 238 18.70 30.39 2.53
CA CYS A 238 17.61 31.27 2.10
C CYS A 238 18.12 32.71 2.04
N ILE A 239 17.73 33.45 0.99
CA ILE A 239 18.07 34.86 0.84
C ILE A 239 16.80 35.68 1.04
N PHE A 240 16.78 36.50 2.09
CA PHE A 240 15.66 37.41 2.39
C PHE A 240 16.02 38.84 1.99
N HIS A 241 15.19 39.47 1.16
CA HIS A 241 15.39 40.85 0.72
C HIS A 241 14.53 41.80 1.55
N LYS A 242 15.17 42.69 2.31
CA LYS A 242 14.53 43.78 3.05
C LYS A 242 14.69 45.08 2.27
N TYR A 243 13.62 45.87 2.18
CA TYR A 243 13.64 47.18 1.51
C TYR A 243 13.67 48.30 2.55
N GLY A 244 14.69 49.16 2.47
CA GLY A 244 14.81 50.33 3.34
C GLY A 244 13.88 51.48 2.93
N PRO A 245 13.75 52.55 3.75
CA PRO A 245 12.91 53.71 3.44
C PRO A 245 13.28 54.42 2.13
N SER A 246 14.56 54.36 1.74
CA SER A 246 15.08 54.91 0.48
C SER A 246 14.91 53.97 -0.73
N GLY A 247 14.29 52.80 -0.57
CA GLY A 247 14.16 51.77 -1.62
C GLY A 247 15.42 50.92 -1.85
N SER A 248 16.49 51.15 -1.09
CA SER A 248 17.71 50.33 -1.17
C SER A 248 17.46 48.90 -0.68
N ILE A 249 17.92 47.91 -1.44
CA ILE A 249 17.81 46.49 -1.12
C ILE A 249 18.88 46.11 -0.09
N GLN A 250 18.46 45.54 1.04
CA GLN A 250 19.33 44.90 2.03
C GLN A 250 19.10 43.39 1.97
N THR A 251 20.15 42.64 1.61
CA THR A 251 20.10 41.18 1.48
C THR A 251 20.54 40.51 2.77
N HIS A 252 19.68 39.64 3.31
CA HIS A 252 19.96 38.83 4.49
C HIS A 252 20.11 37.37 4.10
N ASP A 253 21.35 36.88 4.10
CA ASP A 253 21.67 35.47 3.89
C ASP A 253 21.47 34.71 5.20
N SER A 254 20.44 33.86 5.23
CA SER A 254 20.08 33.11 6.43
C SER A 254 20.36 31.61 6.22
N LEU A 255 20.98 31.00 7.23
CA LEU A 255 21.12 29.56 7.33
C LEU A 255 19.88 28.98 8.00
N CYS A 256 19.21 28.04 7.35
CA CYS A 256 17.97 27.45 7.84
C CYS A 256 18.11 25.95 8.12
N LEU A 257 17.64 25.54 9.29
CA LEU A 257 17.48 24.16 9.71
C LEU A 257 16.08 23.68 9.32
N LEU A 258 15.98 22.47 8.76
CA LEU A 258 14.72 21.84 8.33
C LEU A 258 14.47 20.55 9.13
N PRO A 259 13.92 20.64 10.35
CA PRO A 259 13.59 19.45 11.16
C PRO A 259 12.60 18.51 10.46
N LEU A 260 11.70 19.04 9.64
CA LEU A 260 10.72 18.28 8.87
C LEU A 260 11.38 17.21 7.98
N ASN A 261 12.56 17.53 7.42
CA ASN A 261 13.26 16.61 6.53
C ASN A 261 13.84 15.38 7.23
N VAL A 262 14.07 15.44 8.55
CA VAL A 262 14.47 14.26 9.33
C VAL A 262 13.32 13.24 9.36
N PHE A 263 12.08 13.69 9.54
CA PHE A 263 10.91 12.81 9.50
C PHE A 263 10.66 12.27 8.09
N ASN A 264 10.77 13.12 7.06
CA ASN A 264 10.65 12.70 5.66
C ASN A 264 11.69 11.62 5.32
N GLU A 265 12.96 11.85 5.66
CA GLU A 265 14.05 10.90 5.42
C GLU A 265 13.68 9.51 5.96
N LYS A 266 13.22 9.42 7.22
CA LYS A 266 12.88 8.13 7.84
C LYS A 266 11.61 7.50 7.27
N ALA A 267 10.57 8.29 7.00
CA ALA A 267 9.33 7.80 6.42
C ALA A 267 9.58 7.19 5.02
N TYR A 268 10.36 7.86 4.18
CA TYR A 268 10.65 7.39 2.82
C TYR A 268 11.55 6.15 2.79
N ILE A 269 12.46 5.98 3.76
CA ILE A 269 13.21 4.72 3.91
C ILE A 269 12.25 3.57 4.19
N PHE A 270 11.36 3.77 5.17
CA PHE A 270 10.36 2.77 5.53
C PHE A 270 9.49 2.40 4.33
N PHE A 271 8.98 3.39 3.59
CA PHE A 271 8.16 3.12 2.41
C PHE A 271 8.91 2.44 1.28
N TRP A 272 10.21 2.71 1.11
CA TRP A 272 11.02 2.02 0.10
C TRP A 272 11.06 0.51 0.37
N PHE A 273 11.40 0.10 1.60
CA PHE A 273 11.41 -1.31 1.97
C PHE A 273 10.01 -1.93 1.96
N TRP A 274 9.01 -1.19 2.42
CA TRP A 274 7.62 -1.62 2.41
C TRP A 274 7.11 -1.89 0.99
N TYR A 275 7.36 -0.97 0.04
CA TYR A 275 6.96 -1.14 -1.36
C TYR A 275 7.73 -2.26 -2.05
N LEU A 276 9.01 -2.46 -1.74
CA LEU A 276 9.76 -3.60 -2.26
C LEU A 276 9.17 -4.93 -1.78
N LEU A 277 8.89 -5.05 -0.47
CA LEU A 277 8.24 -6.23 0.11
C LEU A 277 6.87 -6.48 -0.53
N MET A 278 6.04 -5.44 -0.63
CA MET A 278 4.70 -5.54 -1.22
C MET A 278 4.75 -5.91 -2.71
N ALA A 279 5.70 -5.38 -3.47
CA ALA A 279 5.89 -5.74 -4.87
C ALA A 279 6.22 -7.23 -5.02
N VAL A 280 7.15 -7.77 -4.22
CA VAL A 280 7.49 -9.21 -4.24
C VAL A 280 6.28 -10.06 -3.88
N LEU A 281 5.52 -9.70 -2.83
CA LEU A 281 4.32 -10.43 -2.42
C LEU A 281 3.22 -10.40 -3.49
N LEU A 282 3.00 -9.25 -4.15
CA LEU A 282 2.00 -9.11 -5.21
C LEU A 282 2.40 -9.85 -6.49
N VAL A 283 3.68 -9.82 -6.88
CA VAL A 283 4.18 -10.64 -7.99
C VAL A 283 3.97 -12.12 -7.69
N GLY A 284 4.34 -12.57 -6.48
CA GLY A 284 4.10 -13.94 -6.03
C GLY A 284 2.61 -14.33 -6.06
N LEU A 285 1.72 -13.42 -5.65
CA LEU A 285 0.27 -13.61 -5.69
C LEU A 285 -0.24 -13.78 -7.13
N VAL A 286 0.14 -12.89 -8.05
CA VAL A 286 -0.27 -12.97 -9.45
C VAL A 286 0.25 -14.26 -10.09
N MET A 287 1.52 -14.62 -9.83
CA MET A 287 2.07 -15.90 -10.30
C MET A 287 1.30 -17.10 -9.74
N TYR A 288 0.93 -17.07 -8.46
CA TYR A 288 0.09 -18.10 -7.86
C TYR A 288 -1.30 -18.19 -8.54
N ARG A 289 -1.92 -17.07 -8.92
CA ARG A 289 -3.17 -17.08 -9.69
C ARG A 289 -3.01 -17.64 -11.10
N LEU A 290 -1.94 -17.28 -11.80
CA LEU A 290 -1.63 -17.84 -13.11
C LEU A 290 -1.46 -19.36 -13.02
N MET A 291 -0.78 -19.88 -11.98
CA MET A 291 -0.67 -21.33 -11.75
C MET A 291 -2.04 -21.99 -11.55
N ILE A 292 -2.97 -21.38 -10.83
CA ILE A 292 -4.34 -21.91 -10.67
C ILE A 292 -5.10 -21.95 -12.00
N ILE A 293 -4.91 -20.96 -12.87
CA ILE A 293 -5.55 -20.90 -14.18
C ILE A 293 -4.98 -21.99 -15.10
N PHE A 294 -3.65 -22.10 -15.20
CA PHE A 294 -2.99 -23.02 -16.14
C PHE A 294 -2.86 -24.47 -15.66
N ALA A 295 -2.88 -24.73 -14.35
CA ALA A 295 -2.71 -26.07 -13.79
C ALA A 295 -3.97 -26.56 -13.07
N PRO A 296 -4.92 -27.23 -13.77
CA PRO A 296 -6.10 -27.82 -13.15
C PRO A 296 -5.77 -28.83 -12.03
N GLY A 297 -4.63 -29.53 -12.11
CA GLY A 297 -4.20 -30.47 -11.07
C GLY A 297 -3.83 -29.81 -9.73
N LEU A 298 -3.51 -28.51 -9.74
CA LEU A 298 -3.26 -27.76 -8.50
C LEU A 298 -4.56 -27.51 -7.74
N ARG A 299 -5.68 -27.34 -8.44
CA ARG A 299 -7.00 -27.00 -7.88
C ARG A 299 -7.54 -28.07 -6.94
N SER A 300 -7.40 -29.36 -7.31
CA SER A 300 -7.84 -30.47 -6.45
C SER A 300 -7.00 -30.56 -5.17
N ARG A 301 -5.68 -30.38 -5.29
CA ARG A 301 -4.76 -30.38 -4.14
C ARG A 301 -5.03 -29.22 -3.19
N LEU A 302 -5.23 -28.00 -3.72
CA LEU A 302 -5.55 -26.82 -2.92
C LEU A 302 -6.86 -27.01 -2.16
N LEU A 303 -7.91 -27.52 -2.82
CA LEU A 303 -9.18 -27.79 -2.18
C LEU A 303 -9.06 -28.81 -1.05
N HIS A 304 -8.26 -29.87 -1.26
CA HIS A 304 -7.99 -30.86 -0.22
C HIS A 304 -7.18 -30.28 0.96
N MET A 305 -6.18 -29.43 0.70
CA MET A 305 -5.39 -28.78 1.74
C MET A 305 -6.23 -27.86 2.63
N THR A 306 -7.15 -27.10 2.04
CA THR A 306 -8.09 -26.26 2.78
C THR A 306 -9.11 -27.13 3.53
N ALA A 307 -9.70 -28.09 2.85
CA ALA A 307 -10.76 -28.93 3.39
C ALA A 307 -10.21 -30.31 3.81
N LYS A 308 -9.31 -30.32 4.81
CA LYS A 308 -8.53 -31.52 5.25
C LYS A 308 -9.36 -32.77 5.55
N ARG A 309 -10.66 -32.62 5.82
CA ARG A 309 -11.58 -33.74 6.13
C ARG A 309 -12.17 -34.42 4.88
N LEU A 310 -11.91 -33.91 3.68
CA LEU A 310 -12.43 -34.45 2.42
C LEU A 310 -11.39 -35.36 1.73
N PRO A 311 -11.79 -36.56 1.25
CA PRO A 311 -10.91 -37.40 0.46
C PRO A 311 -10.60 -36.75 -0.90
N ILE A 312 -9.37 -36.96 -1.37
CA ILE A 312 -8.86 -36.34 -2.61
C ILE A 312 -9.68 -36.74 -3.85
N GLU A 313 -10.25 -37.94 -3.87
CA GLU A 313 -11.08 -38.46 -4.97
C GLU A 313 -12.34 -37.60 -5.23
N ILE A 314 -12.96 -37.07 -4.17
CA ILE A 314 -14.10 -36.16 -4.29
C ILE A 314 -13.64 -34.82 -4.89
N CYS A 315 -12.51 -34.29 -4.43
CA CYS A 315 -11.94 -33.06 -4.95
C CYS A 315 -11.58 -33.17 -6.44
N GLU A 316 -11.03 -34.30 -6.87
CA GLU A 316 -10.76 -34.57 -8.29
C GLU A 316 -12.03 -34.70 -9.13
N SER A 317 -13.05 -35.36 -8.58
CA SER A 317 -14.36 -35.51 -9.24
C SER A 317 -15.06 -34.17 -9.44
N VAL A 318 -14.98 -33.27 -8.45
CA VAL A 318 -15.50 -31.90 -8.53
C VAL A 318 -14.74 -31.11 -9.59
N ASN A 319 -13.40 -31.13 -9.55
CA ASN A 319 -12.58 -30.37 -10.50
C ASN A 319 -12.78 -30.78 -11.98
N LYS A 320 -13.15 -32.04 -12.25
CA LYS A 320 -13.49 -32.52 -13.60
C LYS A 320 -14.85 -31.98 -14.11
N LYS A 321 -15.79 -31.67 -13.21
CA LYS A 321 -17.18 -31.31 -13.55
C LYS A 321 -17.44 -29.80 -13.52
N VAL A 322 -16.57 -29.04 -12.88
CA VAL A 322 -16.82 -27.66 -12.45
C VAL A 322 -15.85 -26.69 -13.14
N ASN A 323 -16.35 -25.54 -13.58
CA ASN A 323 -15.53 -24.49 -14.21
C ASN A 323 -14.65 -23.76 -13.16
N LEU A 324 -13.65 -22.99 -13.61
CA LEU A 324 -12.79 -22.20 -12.72
C LEU A 324 -13.60 -21.29 -11.77
N GLY A 325 -14.65 -20.66 -12.31
CA GLY A 325 -15.58 -19.79 -11.60
C GLY A 325 -16.17 -20.44 -10.35
N ASP A 326 -16.88 -21.53 -10.60
CA ASP A 326 -17.59 -22.30 -9.60
C ASP A 326 -16.61 -22.98 -8.61
N TRP A 327 -15.45 -23.45 -9.08
CA TRP A 327 -14.40 -24.01 -8.22
C TRP A 327 -13.89 -22.98 -7.23
N TRP A 328 -13.69 -21.73 -7.66
CA TRP A 328 -13.24 -20.65 -6.79
C TRP A 328 -14.26 -20.35 -5.68
N ILE A 329 -15.56 -20.37 -5.99
CA ILE A 329 -16.60 -20.20 -4.96
C ILE A 329 -16.55 -21.34 -3.97
N LEU A 330 -16.46 -22.59 -4.43
CA LEU A 330 -16.31 -23.75 -3.53
C LEU A 330 -15.04 -23.65 -2.67
N TYR A 331 -13.95 -23.16 -3.23
CA TYR A 331 -12.69 -22.92 -2.53
C TYR A 331 -12.83 -21.83 -1.46
N ASN A 332 -13.53 -20.73 -1.74
CA ASN A 332 -13.78 -19.68 -0.75
C ASN A 332 -14.77 -20.13 0.34
N LEU A 333 -15.81 -20.89 -0.02
CA LEU A 333 -16.74 -21.47 0.96
C LEU A 333 -16.00 -22.38 1.95
N ALA A 334 -15.01 -23.15 1.49
CA ALA A 334 -14.20 -23.99 2.37
C ALA A 334 -13.43 -23.21 3.45
N HIS A 335 -13.14 -21.92 3.23
CA HIS A 335 -12.47 -21.05 4.21
C HIS A 335 -13.44 -20.35 5.16
N ASN A 336 -14.72 -20.27 4.80
CA ASN A 336 -15.74 -19.48 5.50
C ASN A 336 -16.79 -20.32 6.23
N MET A 337 -16.97 -21.60 5.85
CA MET A 337 -17.88 -22.54 6.50
C MET A 337 -17.17 -23.41 7.54
N ASP A 338 -17.93 -23.95 8.50
CA ASP A 338 -17.40 -24.97 9.40
C ASP A 338 -16.94 -26.22 8.61
N PRO A 339 -15.74 -26.78 8.90
CA PRO A 339 -15.19 -27.92 8.15
C PRO A 339 -16.05 -29.19 8.16
N ALA A 340 -16.89 -29.41 9.17
CA ALA A 340 -17.82 -30.55 9.20
C ALA A 340 -18.98 -30.31 8.23
N ILE A 341 -19.61 -29.13 8.32
CA ILE A 341 -20.75 -28.75 7.47
C ILE A 341 -20.32 -28.74 6.00
N TYR A 342 -19.15 -28.18 5.70
CA TYR A 342 -18.62 -28.13 4.34
C TYR A 342 -18.38 -29.52 3.73
N ARG A 343 -17.91 -30.49 4.53
CA ARG A 343 -17.71 -31.87 4.07
C ARG A 343 -19.02 -32.54 3.68
N GLU A 344 -20.03 -32.43 4.53
CA GLU A 344 -21.36 -33.00 4.26
C GLU A 344 -21.96 -32.37 2.99
N PHE A 345 -21.94 -31.04 2.94
CA PHE A 345 -22.40 -30.26 1.78
C PHE A 345 -21.72 -30.71 0.47
N LEU A 346 -20.39 -30.78 0.41
CA LEU A 346 -19.68 -31.11 -0.83
C LEU A 346 -19.91 -32.56 -1.26
N THR A 347 -20.10 -33.47 -0.29
CA THR A 347 -20.40 -34.89 -0.57
C THR A 347 -21.80 -35.04 -1.18
N GLU A 348 -22.81 -34.37 -0.62
CA GLU A 348 -24.17 -34.35 -1.17
C GLU A 348 -24.23 -33.67 -2.54
N PHE A 349 -23.53 -32.55 -2.68
CA PHE A 349 -23.44 -31.81 -3.94
C PHE A 349 -22.83 -32.66 -5.06
N THR A 350 -21.75 -33.40 -4.77
CA THR A 350 -21.11 -34.30 -5.73
C THR A 350 -22.03 -35.45 -6.15
N LYS A 351 -22.80 -36.02 -5.21
CA LYS A 351 -23.82 -37.05 -5.50
C LYS A 351 -24.92 -36.53 -6.43
N LYS A 352 -25.48 -35.35 -6.14
CA LYS A 352 -26.49 -34.70 -6.99
C LYS A 352 -25.95 -34.45 -8.41
N MET A 353 -24.73 -33.94 -8.54
CA MET A 353 -24.09 -33.74 -9.84
C MET A 353 -23.87 -35.06 -10.60
N SER A 354 -23.62 -36.18 -9.92
CA SER A 354 -23.50 -37.50 -10.56
C SER A 354 -24.83 -38.01 -11.09
N ASN A 355 -25.92 -37.83 -10.33
CA ASN A 355 -27.24 -38.28 -10.73
C ASN A 355 -27.79 -37.49 -11.93
N SER A 356 -27.59 -36.17 -11.97
CA SER A 356 -28.02 -35.35 -13.12
C SER A 356 -27.24 -35.65 -14.41
N SER A 357 -25.98 -36.12 -14.33
CA SER A 357 -25.25 -36.57 -15.53
C SER A 357 -25.79 -37.88 -16.11
N HIS A 358 -26.29 -38.80 -15.28
CA HIS A 358 -26.89 -40.05 -15.77
C HIS A 358 -28.22 -39.82 -16.49
N THR A 359 -29.05 -38.89 -16.02
CA THR A 359 -30.33 -38.56 -16.66
C THR A 359 -30.18 -37.91 -18.05
N LYS A 360 -29.06 -37.24 -18.33
CA LYS A 360 -28.79 -36.64 -19.66
C LYS A 360 -28.21 -37.62 -20.69
N MET A 361 -27.72 -38.79 -20.28
CA MET A 361 -27.23 -39.83 -21.19
C MET A 361 -28.30 -40.87 -21.55
N SER A 362 -29.44 -40.87 -20.86
CA SER A 362 -30.54 -41.83 -21.04
C SER A 362 -31.71 -41.27 -21.85
N VAL A 363 -31.51 -40.16 -22.58
CA VAL A 363 -32.52 -39.53 -23.45
C VAL A 363 -31.99 -39.44 -24.87
#